data_AF-A0A4R3JTN1-F1
#
_entry.id   AF-A0A4R3JTN1-F1
#
_cell.length_a   1.000
_cell.length_b   1.000
_cell.length_c   1.000
_cell.angle_alpha   90.00
_cell.angle_beta   90.00
_cell.angle_gamma   90.00
#
_symmetry.space_group_name_H-M   'P 1'
#
loop_
_entity.id
_entity.type
_entity.pdbx_description
1 polymer ?
#
loop_
_entity_poly.entity_id
_entity_poly.type
_entity_poly.pdbx_seq_one_letter_code
_entity_poly.pdbx_strand_id
1 'polypeptide(L)'
;MMSMNEQLKEAFGQIRAEDQLKKKTKEFLSQKTSSVSRKQKINYRQVVPVCLCILVFVFGGHWLYFEPTAEISIDINPSVELELNRFNRVISVESYNRDGEELLESLDVKFLNYSEAVERIMKQEKIVSLLASDEIMTVSVVGDDQIQSKEILNHIKGCTNKSENIYCYYVKSEEVENAHEAGLSCGKYKVFLEIQELDPRITAKEVKNMSMKEMRDLLKELSGTDQEKPEPHEKRKRHGRCR
;
A
#
# COMPACT_ATOMS: atom_id res chain seq x y z
N MET A 1 -30.53 -52.44 -56.21
CA MET A 1 -31.78 -51.68 -55.96
C MET A 1 -31.38 -50.39 -55.27
N MET A 2 -31.61 -49.21 -55.87
CA MET A 2 -31.28 -47.95 -55.20
C MET A 2 -32.17 -47.75 -53.98
N SER A 3 -31.59 -47.25 -52.89
CA SER A 3 -32.32 -46.87 -51.68
C SER A 3 -33.24 -45.69 -51.96
N MET A 4 -34.42 -45.67 -51.35
CA MET A 4 -35.40 -44.57 -51.44
C MET A 4 -34.78 -43.19 -51.13
N ASN A 5 -33.76 -43.16 -50.27
CA ASN A 5 -33.04 -41.93 -49.90
C ASN A 5 -32.13 -41.42 -51.04
N GLU A 6 -31.56 -42.33 -51.84
CA GLU A 6 -30.76 -41.99 -53.02
C GLU A 6 -31.66 -41.52 -54.16
N GLN A 7 -32.84 -42.15 -54.35
CA GLN A 7 -33.82 -41.71 -55.33
C GLN A 7 -34.36 -40.30 -55.04
N LEU A 8 -34.60 -39.98 -53.77
CA LEU A 8 -35.00 -38.63 -53.34
C LEU A 8 -33.88 -37.61 -53.59
N LYS A 9 -32.64 -37.91 -53.21
CA LYS A 9 -31.50 -37.01 -53.46
C LYS A 9 -31.28 -36.75 -54.95
N GLU A 10 -31.44 -37.75 -55.79
CA GLU A 10 -31.26 -37.62 -57.23
C GLU A 10 -32.38 -36.77 -57.85
N ALA A 11 -33.65 -37.00 -57.46
CA ALA A 11 -34.79 -36.20 -57.90
C ALA A 11 -34.67 -34.72 -57.52
N PHE A 12 -34.21 -34.41 -56.29
CA PHE A 12 -33.99 -33.02 -55.87
C PHE A 12 -32.68 -32.43 -56.41
N GLY A 13 -31.67 -33.25 -56.70
CA GLY A 13 -30.40 -32.82 -57.30
C GLY A 13 -30.54 -32.29 -58.73
N GLN A 14 -31.58 -32.73 -59.45
CA GLN A 14 -31.94 -32.24 -60.78
C GLN A 14 -32.63 -30.86 -60.73
N ILE A 15 -33.22 -30.47 -59.60
CA ILE A 15 -33.86 -29.17 -59.43
C ILE A 15 -32.78 -28.13 -59.07
N ARG A 16 -32.13 -27.58 -60.09
CA ARG A 16 -31.19 -26.47 -59.94
C ARG A 16 -31.85 -25.18 -60.36
N ALA A 17 -31.80 -24.17 -59.49
CA ALA A 17 -32.13 -22.82 -59.88
C ALA A 17 -31.17 -22.37 -61.00
N GLU A 18 -31.73 -21.78 -62.06
CA GLU A 18 -30.94 -21.16 -63.12
C GLU A 18 -29.99 -20.11 -62.53
N ASP A 19 -28.78 -19.99 -63.08
CA ASP A 19 -27.77 -19.09 -62.53
C ASP A 19 -28.21 -17.62 -62.59
N GLN A 20 -29.10 -17.26 -63.53
CA GLN A 20 -29.74 -15.94 -63.55
C GLN A 20 -30.66 -15.72 -62.35
N LEU A 21 -31.42 -16.73 -61.93
CA LEU A 21 -32.29 -16.64 -60.76
C LEU A 21 -31.46 -16.53 -59.48
N LYS A 22 -30.40 -17.34 -59.34
CA LYS A 22 -29.44 -17.21 -58.23
C LYS A 22 -28.82 -15.82 -58.17
N LYS A 23 -28.42 -15.27 -59.32
CA LYS A 23 -27.80 -13.94 -59.40
C LYS A 23 -28.79 -12.84 -59.00
N LYS A 24 -30.02 -12.88 -59.52
CA LYS A 24 -31.09 -11.92 -59.14
C LYS A 24 -31.46 -12.01 -57.67
N THR A 25 -31.60 -13.22 -57.12
CA THR A 25 -31.87 -13.42 -55.70
C THR A 25 -30.70 -12.93 -54.84
N LYS A 26 -29.45 -13.18 -55.25
CA LYS A 26 -28.25 -12.67 -54.56
C LYS A 26 -28.19 -11.14 -54.59
N GLU A 27 -28.50 -10.51 -55.72
CA GLU A 27 -28.55 -9.05 -55.85
C GLU A 27 -29.68 -8.44 -55.00
N PHE A 28 -30.88 -9.03 -55.04
CA PHE A 28 -32.03 -8.63 -54.23
C PHE A 28 -31.74 -8.76 -52.73
N LEU A 29 -31.16 -9.88 -52.30
CA LEU A 29 -30.76 -10.10 -50.91
C LEU A 29 -29.68 -9.09 -50.51
N SER A 30 -28.65 -8.88 -51.33
CA SER A 30 -27.62 -7.87 -51.08
C SER A 30 -28.20 -6.46 -50.93
N GLN A 31 -29.21 -6.10 -51.72
CA GLN A 31 -29.88 -4.80 -51.63
C GLN A 31 -30.74 -4.67 -50.36
N LYS A 32 -31.41 -5.75 -49.94
CA LYS A 32 -32.26 -5.77 -48.72
C LYS A 32 -31.46 -5.92 -47.43
N THR A 33 -30.31 -6.61 -47.44
CA THR A 33 -29.46 -6.77 -46.27
C THR A 33 -28.50 -5.59 -46.10
N SER A 34 -28.15 -4.86 -47.16
CA SER A 34 -27.31 -3.66 -47.06
C SER A 34 -28.00 -2.49 -46.35
N SER A 35 -29.33 -2.42 -46.31
CA SER A 35 -30.07 -1.48 -45.44
C SER A 35 -30.01 -1.87 -43.96
N VAL A 36 -29.82 -3.16 -43.65
CA VAL A 36 -29.68 -3.68 -42.27
C VAL A 36 -28.22 -3.60 -41.82
N SER A 37 -27.25 -3.70 -42.73
CA SER A 37 -25.81 -3.64 -42.43
C SER A 37 -25.16 -2.30 -42.77
N ARG A 38 -25.80 -1.16 -42.48
CA ARG A 38 -25.03 0.08 -42.32
C ARG A 38 -24.06 -0.16 -41.16
N LYS A 39 -22.84 -0.61 -41.46
CA LYS A 39 -21.72 -0.57 -40.52
C LYS A 39 -21.66 0.88 -40.07
N GLN A 40 -22.14 1.16 -38.86
CA GLN A 40 -22.07 2.48 -38.30
C GLN A 40 -20.59 2.85 -38.32
N LYS A 41 -20.22 3.79 -39.19
CA LYS A 41 -18.84 4.28 -39.22
C LYS A 41 -18.64 5.00 -37.90
N ILE A 42 -17.93 4.36 -36.98
CA ILE A 42 -17.59 4.97 -35.69
C ILE A 42 -16.86 6.28 -36.01
N ASN A 43 -17.40 7.39 -35.52
CA ASN A 43 -16.78 8.69 -35.72
C ASN A 43 -15.59 8.80 -34.77
N TYR A 44 -14.42 8.34 -35.21
CA TYR A 44 -13.19 8.35 -34.41
C TYR A 44 -12.82 9.74 -33.89
N ARG A 45 -13.27 10.83 -34.54
CA ARG A 45 -13.09 12.20 -34.01
C ARG A 45 -13.75 12.43 -32.65
N GLN A 46 -14.81 11.69 -32.32
CA GLN A 46 -15.50 11.79 -31.03
C GLN A 46 -15.04 10.71 -30.04
N VAL A 47 -14.54 9.57 -30.52
CA VAL A 47 -14.09 8.47 -29.67
C VAL A 47 -12.67 8.67 -29.15
N VAL A 48 -11.75 9.20 -29.98
CA VAL A 48 -10.36 9.44 -29.60
C VAL A 48 -10.22 10.33 -28.35
N PRO A 49 -10.89 11.49 -28.22
CA PRO A 49 -10.76 12.30 -27.01
C PRO A 49 -11.33 11.59 -25.77
N VAL A 50 -12.43 10.83 -25.91
CA VAL A 50 -12.99 10.06 -24.78
C VAL A 50 -12.03 8.97 -24.32
N CYS A 51 -11.45 8.22 -25.26
CA CYS A 51 -10.43 7.22 -24.93
C CYS A 51 -9.20 7.85 -24.27
N LEU A 52 -8.74 9.00 -24.77
CA LEU A 52 -7.61 9.72 -24.17
C LEU A 52 -7.93 10.19 -22.74
N CYS A 53 -9.13 10.74 -22.50
CA CYS A 53 -9.57 11.11 -21.16
C CYS A 53 -9.59 9.89 -20.23
N ILE A 54 -10.13 8.75 -20.67
CA ILE A 54 -10.13 7.52 -19.88
C ILE A 54 -8.69 7.07 -19.57
N LEU A 55 -7.78 7.12 -20.54
CA LEU A 55 -6.38 6.80 -20.30
C LEU A 55 -5.76 7.74 -19.25
N VAL A 56 -5.99 9.05 -19.35
CA VAL A 56 -5.50 10.01 -18.36
C VAL A 56 -6.10 9.75 -16.97
N PHE A 57 -7.39 9.44 -16.87
CA PHE A 57 -8.03 9.12 -15.60
C PHE A 57 -7.52 7.80 -15.01
N VAL A 58 -7.32 6.76 -15.82
CA VAL A 58 -6.85 5.46 -15.36
C VAL A 58 -5.37 5.55 -14.96
N PHE A 59 -4.49 6.01 -15.86
CA PHE A 59 -3.05 6.07 -15.59
C PHE A 59 -2.70 7.19 -14.61
N GLY A 60 -3.27 8.38 -14.77
CA GLY A 60 -3.06 9.49 -13.85
C GLY A 60 -3.67 9.23 -12.48
N GLY A 61 -4.86 8.63 -12.42
CA GLY A 61 -5.48 8.21 -11.16
C GLY A 61 -4.70 7.11 -10.46
N HIS A 62 -4.22 6.11 -11.20
CA HIS A 62 -3.38 5.05 -10.65
C HIS A 62 -2.06 5.61 -10.11
N TRP A 63 -1.36 6.43 -10.89
CA TRP A 63 -0.12 7.07 -10.44
C TRP A 63 -0.35 7.92 -9.18
N LEU A 64 -1.40 8.74 -9.15
CA LEU A 64 -1.74 9.56 -7.99
C LEU A 64 -2.08 8.74 -6.74
N TYR A 65 -2.71 7.59 -6.91
CA TYR A 65 -3.16 6.74 -5.81
C TYR A 65 -2.02 5.88 -5.24
N PHE A 66 -1.14 5.36 -6.09
CA PHE A 66 -0.07 4.45 -5.68
C PHE A 66 1.28 5.14 -5.42
N GLU A 67 1.31 6.47 -5.42
CA GLU A 67 2.49 7.23 -4.99
C GLU A 67 2.58 7.21 -3.44
N PRO A 68 3.67 6.66 -2.85
CA PRO A 68 3.90 6.68 -1.42
C PRO A 68 4.22 8.11 -0.96
N THR A 69 3.65 8.53 0.17
CA THR A 69 3.87 9.87 0.75
C THR A 69 4.22 9.84 2.23
N ALA A 70 3.90 8.76 2.92
CA ALA A 70 4.24 8.53 4.31
C ALA A 70 4.38 7.03 4.57
N GLU A 71 5.04 6.66 5.66
CA GLU A 71 5.20 5.28 6.07
C GLU A 71 5.02 5.17 7.59
N ILE A 72 4.45 4.05 8.06
CA ILE A 72 4.31 3.73 9.48
C ILE A 72 5.02 2.40 9.74
N SER A 73 6.10 2.44 10.52
CA SER A 73 6.76 1.25 11.07
C SER A 73 6.21 0.95 12.46
N ILE A 74 5.82 -0.30 12.70
CA ILE A 74 5.33 -0.78 14.00
C ILE A 74 6.24 -1.91 14.49
N ASP A 75 6.92 -1.67 15.60
CA ASP A 75 7.99 -2.51 16.14
C ASP A 75 7.67 -2.96 17.57
N ILE A 76 7.27 -4.21 17.73
CA ILE A 76 7.23 -4.91 19.05
C ILE A 76 7.95 -6.26 18.99
N ASN A 77 7.98 -6.89 17.80
CA ASN A 77 8.24 -8.30 17.49
C ASN A 77 6.93 -9.11 17.41
N PRO A 78 6.08 -8.87 16.39
CA PRO A 78 6.42 -8.58 14.98
C PRO A 78 6.85 -7.15 14.64
N SER A 79 7.56 -7.00 13.50
CA SER A 79 7.95 -5.72 12.89
C SER A 79 7.37 -5.62 11.48
N VAL A 80 6.52 -4.61 11.24
CA VAL A 80 5.80 -4.38 9.98
C VAL A 80 5.82 -2.90 9.58
N GLU A 81 5.89 -2.65 8.28
CA GLU A 81 5.92 -1.33 7.66
C GLU A 81 4.71 -1.15 6.74
N LEU A 82 4.03 -0.01 6.87
CA LEU A 82 2.86 0.37 6.09
C LEU A 82 3.19 1.58 5.24
N GLU A 83 3.28 1.41 3.92
CA GLU A 83 3.39 2.54 3.00
C GLU A 83 2.00 3.15 2.77
N LEU A 84 1.91 4.47 2.90
CA LEU A 84 0.68 5.23 2.76
C LEU A 84 0.74 6.16 1.56
N ASN A 85 -0.39 6.35 0.90
CA ASN A 85 -0.57 7.41 -0.08
C ASN A 85 -1.09 8.72 0.55
N ARG A 86 -1.21 9.76 -0.28
CA ARG A 86 -1.77 11.08 0.08
C ARG A 86 -3.20 11.07 0.63
N PHE A 87 -3.92 9.96 0.45
CA PHE A 87 -5.28 9.78 0.96
C PHE A 87 -5.29 9.03 2.29
N ASN A 88 -4.13 8.89 2.95
CA ASN A 88 -3.98 8.18 4.21
C ASN A 88 -4.36 6.69 4.11
N ARG A 89 -4.21 6.10 2.91
CA ARG A 89 -4.51 4.69 2.65
C ARG A 89 -3.25 3.87 2.49
N VAL A 90 -3.27 2.66 3.04
CA VAL A 90 -2.20 1.67 2.91
C VAL A 90 -2.12 1.18 1.47
N ILE A 91 -0.99 1.38 0.81
CA ILE A 91 -0.74 0.94 -0.57
C ILE A 91 0.26 -0.22 -0.64
N SER A 92 1.11 -0.38 0.38
CA SER A 92 2.00 -1.52 0.57
C SER A 92 2.08 -1.90 2.05
N VAL A 93 2.40 -3.16 2.31
CA VAL A 93 2.63 -3.70 3.65
C VAL A 93 3.81 -4.66 3.55
N GLU A 94 4.86 -4.40 4.31
CA GLU A 94 6.07 -5.21 4.33
C GLU A 94 6.37 -5.68 5.75
N SER A 95 6.97 -6.86 5.87
CA SER A 95 7.44 -7.40 7.14
C SER A 95 8.94 -7.25 7.23
N TYR A 96 9.44 -6.74 8.35
CA TYR A 96 10.87 -6.53 8.57
C TYR A 96 11.51 -7.64 9.42
N ASN A 97 10.69 -8.58 9.93
CA ASN A 97 11.17 -9.79 10.61
C ASN A 97 10.21 -10.97 10.38
N ARG A 98 10.68 -12.18 10.75
CA ARG A 98 9.92 -13.43 10.61
C ARG A 98 8.58 -13.41 11.36
N ASP A 99 8.56 -12.82 12.55
CA ASP A 99 7.31 -12.67 13.31
C ASP A 99 6.29 -11.80 12.56
N GLY A 100 6.77 -10.80 11.81
CA GLY A 100 6.00 -9.94 10.93
C GLY A 100 5.43 -10.70 9.74
N GLU A 101 6.22 -11.58 9.11
CA GLU A 101 5.72 -12.45 8.03
C GLU A 101 4.50 -13.26 8.50
N GLU A 102 4.60 -13.90 9.68
CA GLU A 102 3.49 -14.63 10.30
C GLU A 102 2.27 -13.74 10.60
N LEU A 103 2.50 -12.49 11.02
CA LEU A 103 1.43 -11.53 11.24
C LEU A 103 0.69 -11.23 9.92
N LEU A 104 1.43 -11.03 8.83
CA LEU A 104 0.88 -10.65 7.52
C LEU A 104 0.10 -11.80 6.84
N GLU A 105 0.38 -13.06 7.17
CA GLU A 105 -0.40 -14.20 6.66
C GLU A 105 -1.90 -14.14 7.04
N SER A 106 -2.21 -13.51 8.18
CA SER A 106 -3.57 -13.42 8.73
C SER A 106 -4.15 -12.00 8.73
N LEU A 107 -3.39 -11.01 8.27
CA LEU A 107 -3.72 -9.60 8.37
C LEU A 107 -3.91 -8.96 6.98
N ASP A 108 -5.16 -8.68 6.62
CA ASP A 108 -5.47 -7.86 5.43
C ASP A 108 -5.77 -6.41 5.84
N VAL A 109 -4.78 -5.54 5.59
CA VAL A 109 -4.86 -4.10 5.84
C VAL A 109 -4.59 -3.24 4.60
N LYS A 110 -4.40 -3.88 3.43
CA LYS A 110 -4.13 -3.15 2.18
C LYS A 110 -5.38 -2.36 1.77
N PHE A 111 -5.18 -1.15 1.27
CA PHE A 111 -6.21 -0.18 0.86
C PHE A 111 -7.08 0.41 1.98
N LEU A 112 -6.91 -0.03 3.23
CA LEU A 112 -7.57 0.58 4.39
C LEU A 112 -6.97 1.94 4.71
N ASN A 113 -7.72 2.74 5.47
CA ASN A 113 -7.13 3.92 6.10
C ASN A 113 -6.12 3.49 7.18
N TYR A 114 -5.02 4.23 7.34
CA TYR A 114 -3.98 3.87 8.31
C TYR A 114 -4.54 3.71 9.74
N SER A 115 -5.52 4.51 10.14
CA SER A 115 -6.13 4.44 11.47
C SER A 115 -6.79 3.08 11.72
N GLU A 116 -7.55 2.60 10.73
CA GLU A 116 -8.17 1.27 10.76
C GLU A 116 -7.10 0.16 10.68
N ALA A 117 -6.07 0.34 9.84
CA ALA A 117 -4.98 -0.62 9.71
C ALA A 117 -4.22 -0.80 11.04
N VAL A 118 -3.82 0.31 11.69
CA VAL A 118 -3.17 0.31 13.00
C VAL A 118 -4.08 -0.30 14.05
N GLU A 119 -5.38 0.05 14.06
CA GLU A 119 -6.34 -0.54 15.00
C GLU A 119 -6.47 -2.06 14.83
N ARG A 120 -6.52 -2.56 13.58
CA ARG A 120 -6.54 -4.00 13.30
C ARG A 120 -5.28 -4.70 13.77
N ILE A 121 -4.11 -4.10 13.55
CA ILE A 121 -2.82 -4.63 14.03
C ILE A 121 -2.82 -4.71 15.56
N MET A 122 -3.22 -3.63 16.24
CA MET A 122 -3.25 -3.55 17.71
C MET A 122 -4.21 -4.56 18.35
N LYS A 123 -5.23 -5.02 17.61
CA LYS A 123 -6.21 -6.01 18.07
C LYS A 123 -5.80 -7.46 17.80
N GLN A 124 -4.68 -7.70 17.11
CA GLN A 124 -4.20 -9.06 16.88
C GLN A 124 -3.82 -9.73 18.20
N GLU A 125 -4.24 -10.99 18.39
CA GLU A 125 -4.04 -11.71 19.66
C GLU A 125 -2.57 -11.76 20.09
N LYS A 126 -1.65 -11.97 19.13
CA LYS A 126 -0.20 -11.95 19.35
C LYS A 126 0.26 -10.60 19.93
N ILE A 127 -0.21 -9.48 19.36
CA ILE A 127 0.13 -8.12 19.80
C ILE A 127 -0.45 -7.82 21.20
N VAL A 128 -1.71 -8.16 21.42
CA VAL A 128 -2.38 -7.98 22.72
C VAL A 128 -1.66 -8.77 23.82
N SER A 129 -1.26 -10.01 23.53
CA SER A 129 -0.51 -10.85 24.47
C SER A 129 0.87 -10.29 24.80
N LEU A 130 1.59 -9.75 23.81
CA LEU A 130 2.91 -9.14 24.01
C LEU A 130 2.80 -7.88 24.88
N LEU A 131 1.85 -6.99 24.57
CA LEU A 131 1.61 -5.79 25.37
C LEU A 131 1.19 -6.12 26.81
N ALA A 132 0.39 -7.18 27.03
CA ALA A 132 0.04 -7.66 28.36
C ALA A 132 1.22 -8.29 29.12
N SER A 133 2.26 -8.74 28.40
CA SER A 133 3.50 -9.29 28.96
C SER A 133 4.58 -8.23 29.14
N ASP A 134 4.21 -6.95 29.12
CA ASP A 134 5.10 -5.81 29.33
C ASP A 134 6.16 -5.65 28.22
N GLU A 135 5.88 -6.13 27.00
CA GLU A 135 6.72 -5.84 25.83
C GLU A 135 6.51 -4.40 25.35
N ILE A 136 7.60 -3.81 24.84
CA ILE A 136 7.59 -2.42 24.37
C ILE A 136 7.32 -2.36 22.88
N MET A 137 6.27 -1.63 22.51
CA MET A 137 5.97 -1.27 21.13
C MET A 137 6.51 0.12 20.80
N THR A 138 7.13 0.25 19.63
CA THR A 138 7.49 1.53 19.03
C THR A 138 6.75 1.69 17.70
N VAL A 139 6.13 2.85 17.51
CA VAL A 139 5.49 3.24 16.25
C VAL A 139 6.24 4.44 15.68
N SER A 140 6.87 4.27 14.52
CA SER A 140 7.61 5.32 13.83
C SER A 140 6.82 5.77 12.62
N VAL A 141 6.58 7.08 12.53
CA VAL A 141 5.93 7.72 11.37
C VAL A 141 6.99 8.44 10.57
N VAL A 142 7.15 8.01 9.33
CA VAL A 142 8.08 8.51 8.33
C VAL A 142 7.32 9.33 7.29
N GLY A 143 7.90 10.44 6.83
CA GLY A 143 7.38 11.14 5.65
C GLY A 143 7.98 12.52 5.42
N ASP A 144 8.04 12.90 4.14
CA ASP A 144 8.52 14.22 3.69
C ASP A 144 7.47 15.32 3.89
N ASP A 145 6.18 14.98 3.75
CA ASP A 145 5.09 15.90 4.07
C ASP A 145 4.94 16.02 5.59
N GLN A 146 5.50 17.09 6.14
CA GLN A 146 5.39 17.41 7.55
C GLN A 146 3.96 17.61 8.03
N ILE A 147 2.98 17.91 7.17
CA ILE A 147 1.58 18.05 7.58
C ILE A 147 1.00 16.65 7.77
N GLN A 148 1.01 15.83 6.73
CA GLN A 148 0.47 14.47 6.78
C GLN A 148 1.12 13.63 7.89
N SER A 149 2.44 13.59 7.95
CA SER A 149 3.18 12.78 8.93
C SER A 149 2.94 13.25 10.38
N LYS A 150 2.83 14.56 10.63
CA LYS A 150 2.49 15.08 11.97
C LYS A 150 1.05 14.75 12.35
N GLU A 151 0.11 14.84 11.43
CA GLU A 151 -1.29 14.46 11.69
C GLU A 151 -1.39 12.98 12.05
N ILE A 152 -0.75 12.10 11.29
CA ILE A 152 -0.68 10.66 11.56
C ILE A 152 -0.06 10.42 12.94
N LEU A 153 1.09 11.02 13.23
CA LEU A 153 1.77 10.84 14.52
C LEU A 153 0.90 11.30 15.70
N ASN A 154 0.29 12.48 15.59
CA ASN A 154 -0.55 13.02 16.64
C ASN A 154 -1.79 12.16 16.87
N HIS A 155 -2.39 11.64 15.79
CA HIS A 155 -3.52 10.72 15.89
C HIS A 155 -3.12 9.43 16.62
N ILE A 156 -2.02 8.78 16.20
CA ILE A 156 -1.54 7.55 16.83
C ILE A 156 -1.20 7.80 18.31
N LYS A 157 -0.48 8.89 18.62
CA LYS A 157 -0.20 9.30 20.02
C LYS A 157 -1.49 9.47 20.83
N GLY A 158 -2.51 10.08 20.24
CA GLY A 158 -3.82 10.24 20.89
C GLY A 158 -4.50 8.91 21.22
N CYS A 159 -4.35 7.90 20.35
CA CYS A 159 -4.90 6.55 20.56
C CYS A 159 -4.10 5.73 21.59
N THR A 160 -2.79 5.99 21.71
CA THR A 160 -1.87 5.16 22.53
C THR A 160 -1.43 5.83 23.84
N ASN A 161 -1.88 7.05 24.12
CA ASN A 161 -1.43 7.84 25.27
C ASN A 161 -1.61 7.14 26.63
N LYS A 162 -2.62 6.27 26.78
CA LYS A 162 -2.90 5.52 28.01
C LYS A 162 -1.99 4.31 28.23
N SER A 163 -1.24 3.89 27.22
CA SER A 163 -0.38 2.70 27.29
C SER A 163 1.05 3.12 27.60
N GLU A 164 1.61 2.73 28.74
CA GLU A 164 2.98 3.09 29.11
C GLU A 164 4.01 2.47 28.15
N ASN A 165 3.71 1.28 27.61
CA ASN A 165 4.62 0.48 26.79
C ASN A 165 4.58 0.81 25.29
N ILE A 166 3.94 1.92 24.89
CA ILE A 166 3.88 2.35 23.49
C ILE A 166 4.55 3.70 23.31
N TYR A 167 5.60 3.72 22.50
CA TYR A 167 6.36 4.92 22.14
C TYR A 167 6.09 5.29 20.68
N CYS A 168 5.99 6.59 20.39
CA CYS A 168 5.65 7.07 19.04
C CYS A 168 6.63 8.14 18.59
N TYR A 169 7.21 7.97 17.40
CA TYR A 169 8.26 8.83 16.86
C TYR A 169 7.90 9.40 15.51
N TYR A 170 8.42 10.60 15.27
CA TYR A 170 8.61 11.09 13.91
C TYR A 170 10.03 10.72 13.47
N VAL A 171 10.14 10.12 12.29
CA VAL A 171 11.40 9.78 11.65
C VAL A 171 11.46 10.54 10.32
N LYS A 172 12.59 11.18 10.05
CA LYS A 172 12.78 11.84 8.75
C LYS A 172 13.12 10.79 7.70
N SER A 173 12.75 11.02 6.45
CA SER A 173 13.03 10.10 5.35
C SER A 173 14.53 9.78 5.20
N GLU A 174 15.42 10.75 5.44
CA GLU A 174 16.88 10.52 5.46
C GLU A 174 17.33 9.51 6.52
N GLU A 175 16.59 9.39 7.65
CA GLU A 175 16.90 8.43 8.72
C GLU A 175 16.46 7.00 8.35
N VAL A 176 15.54 6.84 7.39
CA VAL A 176 15.02 5.53 6.92
C VAL A 176 16.07 4.77 6.12
N GLU A 177 16.68 5.44 5.14
CA GLU A 177 17.74 4.82 4.32
C GLU A 177 18.88 4.31 5.21
N ASN A 178 19.28 5.12 6.21
CA ASN A 178 20.29 4.73 7.18
C ASN A 178 19.84 3.54 8.06
N ALA A 179 18.56 3.48 8.45
CA ALA A 179 18.01 2.33 9.19
C ALA A 179 18.13 1.05 8.37
N HIS A 180 17.76 1.11 7.09
CA HIS A 180 17.79 -0.03 6.18
C HIS A 180 19.21 -0.48 5.86
N GLU A 181 20.15 0.46 5.63
CA GLU A 181 21.57 0.14 5.48
C GLU A 181 22.17 -0.50 6.73
N ALA A 182 21.73 -0.10 7.92
CA ALA A 182 22.10 -0.72 9.19
C ALA A 182 21.41 -2.08 9.43
N GLY A 183 20.42 -2.45 8.61
CA GLY A 183 19.60 -3.65 8.78
C GLY A 183 18.75 -3.62 10.06
N LEU A 184 18.29 -2.43 10.44
CA LEU A 184 17.40 -2.14 11.56
C LEU A 184 16.06 -1.63 11.01
N SER A 185 14.97 -1.88 11.73
CA SER A 185 13.70 -1.21 11.44
C SER A 185 13.78 0.26 11.87
N CYS A 186 12.90 1.10 11.33
CA CYS A 186 12.87 2.53 11.66
C CYS A 186 12.73 2.80 13.17
N GLY A 187 11.92 2.01 13.91
CA GLY A 187 11.80 2.13 15.37
C GLY A 187 13.08 1.76 16.12
N LYS A 188 13.72 0.64 15.75
CA LYS A 188 15.01 0.23 16.33
C LYS A 188 16.10 1.25 16.06
N TYR A 189 16.18 1.74 14.82
CA TYR A 189 17.17 2.75 14.44
C TYR A 189 17.01 4.04 15.25
N LYS A 190 15.75 4.44 15.53
CA LYS A 190 15.51 5.63 16.35
C LYS A 190 16.04 5.49 17.77
N VAL A 191 15.79 4.35 18.42
CA VAL A 191 16.31 4.06 19.76
C VAL A 191 17.84 3.92 19.73
N PHE A 192 18.40 3.32 18.68
CA PHE A 192 19.84 3.22 18.49
C PHE A 192 20.52 4.59 18.45
N LEU A 193 19.94 5.57 17.73
CA LEU A 193 20.48 6.93 17.70
C LEU A 193 20.48 7.58 19.10
N GLU A 194 19.42 7.39 19.89
CA GLU A 194 19.35 7.90 21.27
C GLU A 194 20.41 7.22 22.17
N ILE A 195 20.62 5.91 22.03
CA ILE A 195 21.69 5.18 22.72
C ILE A 195 23.07 5.71 22.33
N GLN A 196 23.30 5.92 21.03
CA GLN A 196 24.59 6.35 20.49
C GLN A 196 24.95 7.79 20.91
N GLU A 197 23.95 8.65 21.12
CA GLU A 197 24.17 9.99 21.71
C GLU A 197 24.72 9.93 23.14
N LEU A 198 24.37 8.89 23.91
CA LEU A 198 24.83 8.68 25.29
C LEU A 198 26.13 7.88 25.37
N ASP A 199 26.26 6.82 24.55
CA ASP A 199 27.48 6.02 24.44
C ASP A 199 27.83 5.75 22.96
N PRO A 200 28.74 6.57 22.37
CA PRO A 200 29.16 6.43 20.97
C PRO A 200 29.87 5.13 20.62
N ARG A 201 30.22 4.30 21.62
CA ARG A 201 30.90 3.01 21.39
C ARG A 201 29.93 1.93 20.94
N ILE A 202 28.64 2.09 21.24
CA ILE A 202 27.60 1.12 20.86
C ILE A 202 27.33 1.25 19.37
N THR A 203 27.34 0.10 18.68
CA THR A 203 27.19 0.01 17.23
C THR A 203 25.85 -0.58 16.82
N ALA A 204 25.40 -0.24 15.60
CA ALA A 204 24.16 -0.78 15.03
C ALA A 204 24.17 -2.33 15.00
N LYS A 205 25.34 -2.94 14.82
CA LYS A 205 25.50 -4.40 14.81
C LYS A 205 25.23 -5.05 16.17
N GLU A 206 25.58 -4.38 17.27
CA GLU A 206 25.35 -4.88 18.63
C GLU A 206 23.86 -4.85 18.96
N VAL A 207 23.17 -3.75 18.62
CA VAL A 207 21.74 -3.60 18.91
C VAL A 207 20.83 -4.36 17.96
N LYS A 208 21.32 -4.79 16.79
CA LYS A 208 20.52 -5.52 15.79
C LYS A 208 19.81 -6.76 16.35
N ASN A 209 20.49 -7.50 17.21
CA ASN A 209 19.97 -8.72 17.81
C ASN A 209 19.19 -8.47 19.11
N MET A 210 19.17 -7.23 19.62
CA MET A 210 18.41 -6.87 20.80
C MET A 210 16.92 -6.75 20.46
N SER A 211 16.07 -7.09 21.40
CA SER A 211 14.65 -6.75 21.36
C SER A 211 14.46 -5.24 21.55
N MET A 212 13.28 -4.72 21.18
CA MET A 212 12.95 -3.33 21.47
C MET A 212 12.98 -3.03 22.97
N LYS A 213 12.55 -3.99 23.80
CA LYS A 213 12.61 -3.88 25.26
C LYS A 213 14.06 -3.80 25.77
N GLU A 214 14.94 -4.68 25.30
CA GLU A 214 16.36 -4.67 25.68
C GLU A 214 17.05 -3.36 25.29
N MET A 215 16.79 -2.82 24.09
CA MET A 215 17.33 -1.52 23.67
C MET A 215 16.84 -0.38 24.57
N ARG A 216 15.59 -0.43 25.02
CA ARG A 216 15.02 0.57 25.92
C ARG A 216 15.57 0.48 27.33
N ASP A 217 15.73 -0.73 27.84
CA ASP A 217 16.33 -0.97 29.15
C ASP A 217 17.79 -0.47 29.16
N LEU A 218 18.53 -0.71 28.08
CA LEU A 218 19.87 -0.16 27.87
C LEU A 218 19.87 1.38 27.82
N LEU A 219 18.95 1.98 27.07
CA LEU A 219 18.79 3.44 27.02
C LEU A 219 18.47 4.02 28.40
N LYS A 220 17.63 3.35 29.19
CA LYS A 220 17.26 3.74 30.55
C LYS A 220 18.45 3.66 31.51
N GLU A 221 19.24 2.60 31.41
CA GLU A 221 20.47 2.44 32.19
C GLU A 221 21.49 3.55 31.89
N LEU A 222 21.66 3.91 30.61
CA LEU A 222 22.58 4.96 30.18
C LEU A 222 22.11 6.37 30.54
N SER A 223 20.80 6.64 30.47
CA SER A 223 20.22 7.96 30.74
C SER A 223 20.02 8.26 32.24
N GLY A 224 20.12 7.26 33.11
CA GLY A 224 20.04 7.41 34.57
C GLY A 224 18.71 7.99 35.09
N THR A 225 17.66 8.03 34.26
CA THR A 225 16.33 8.57 34.60
C THR A 225 15.21 7.74 33.97
N ASP A 226 14.08 7.61 34.65
CA ASP A 226 12.80 7.16 34.07
C ASP A 226 12.33 8.24 33.07
N GLN A 227 12.77 8.16 31.81
CA GLN A 227 12.41 9.16 30.80
C GLN A 227 10.93 9.04 30.40
N GLU A 228 10.20 10.16 30.52
CA GLU A 228 8.88 10.35 29.91
C GLU A 228 8.96 10.26 28.37
N LYS A 229 7.84 9.87 27.74
CA LYS A 229 7.73 9.68 26.30
C LYS A 229 8.23 10.91 25.53
N PRO A 230 9.01 10.74 24.45
CA PRO A 230 9.60 11.86 23.74
C PRO A 230 8.54 12.80 23.16
N GLU A 231 8.59 14.05 23.61
CA GLU A 231 7.87 15.16 22.98
C GLU A 231 8.51 15.51 21.62
N PRO A 232 7.73 16.02 20.66
CA PRO A 232 8.28 16.45 19.38
C PRO A 232 9.33 17.53 19.60
N HIS A 233 10.52 17.35 19.02
CA HIS A 233 11.54 18.39 18.93
C HIS A 233 11.00 19.61 18.14
N GLU A 234 10.33 20.53 18.84
CA GLU A 234 10.02 21.83 18.30
C GLU A 234 11.32 22.65 18.31
N LYS A 235 11.83 22.98 17.13
CA LYS A 235 13.01 23.85 17.00
C LYS A 235 12.75 25.15 17.77
N ARG A 236 13.41 25.33 18.91
CA ARG A 236 13.50 26.61 19.64
C ARG A 236 13.89 27.72 18.66
N LYS A 237 12.91 28.50 18.20
CA LYS A 237 13.17 29.77 17.53
C LYS A 237 13.84 30.69 18.55
N ARG A 238 15.15 30.89 18.38
CA ARG A 238 15.87 31.98 19.05
C ARG A 238 15.17 33.28 18.67
N HIS A 239 14.49 33.90 19.63
CA HIS A 239 14.02 35.27 19.51
C HIS A 239 15.26 36.18 19.40
N GLY A 240 15.61 36.51 18.17
CA GLY A 240 16.47 37.65 17.87
C GLY A 240 15.73 38.92 18.28
N ARG A 241 16.18 39.50 19.39
CA ARG A 241 15.73 40.79 19.91
C ARG A 241 16.12 41.86 18.89
N CYS A 242 15.16 42.39 18.13
CA CYS A 242 15.38 43.60 17.34
C CYS A 242 15.66 44.77 18.29
N ARG A 243 16.76 45.49 18.03
CA ARG A 243 16.90 46.90 18.34
C ARG A 243 16.59 47.68 17.07
#